data_AF-A0A1Q8IVQ0-F1
#
_entry.id   AF-A0A1Q8IVQ0-F1
#
_cell.length_a   1.000
_cell.length_b   1.000
_cell.length_c   1.000
_cell.angle_alpha   90.00
_cell.angle_beta   90.00
_cell.angle_gamma   90.00
#
_symmetry.space_group_name_H-M   'P 1'
#
loop_
_entity.id
_entity.type
_entity.pdbx_description
1 polymer ?
#
loop_
_entity_poly.entity_id
_entity_poly.type
_entity_poly.pdbx_seq_one_letter_code
_entity_poly.pdbx_strand_id
1 'polypeptide(L)'
;MILQLGMTQQIETLVTLTGTIQFASSKKYQSLEHLRKGYRGFLAKLDQRPVNVDSTEIMWITDGEALDKLRTLFSNDSLLDDKKQAIVINDKRDDNCASKEARLAIALNELSLCSHEYGEIVRTVITDIFVLPSDVAKGGSTSQAIGVIWANPKLTYTVADIIEILVHEFTHHSMFLDELRYGHYSYAAVLDQKTWAHSAILNVQRPLDKVLHSIIVATEVLLFRSEYLGHPVKPRVHPPTEILLTQLQDSISSAEEIASLHKGILQQRALELLENVKISLRKVVSRQTHHSDFSSRPINVPLQ
;
A
#
# COMPACT_ATOMS: atom_id res chain seq x y z
N MET A 1 -16.61 -0.65 1.44
CA MET A 1 -15.74 0.30 0.73
C MET A 1 -14.35 -0.24 0.90
N ILE A 2 -13.77 -0.63 -0.22
CA ILE A 2 -12.35 -0.95 -0.37
C ILE A 2 -11.71 0.40 -0.73
N LEU A 3 -10.51 0.67 -0.24
CA LEU A 3 -9.84 1.97 -0.11
C LEU A 3 -10.24 2.71 1.16
N GLN A 4 -9.40 2.68 2.20
CA GLN A 4 -9.62 3.44 3.45
C GLN A 4 -9.81 4.95 3.24
N LEU A 5 -9.17 5.52 2.22
CA LEU A 5 -9.34 6.93 1.85
C LEU A 5 -10.62 7.16 1.02
N GLY A 6 -11.18 6.12 0.41
CA GLY A 6 -12.29 6.22 -0.53
C GLY A 6 -11.88 6.78 -1.90
N MET A 7 -12.52 6.30 -2.96
CA MET A 7 -12.16 6.66 -4.33
C MET A 7 -12.25 8.17 -4.59
N THR A 8 -13.35 8.80 -4.17
CA THR A 8 -13.56 10.24 -4.38
C THR A 8 -12.47 11.07 -3.73
N GLN A 9 -12.07 10.77 -2.48
CA GLN A 9 -11.02 11.54 -1.80
C GLN A 9 -9.65 11.30 -2.42
N GLN A 10 -9.37 10.10 -2.92
CA GLN A 10 -8.12 9.82 -3.66
C GLN A 10 -8.06 10.63 -4.95
N ILE A 11 -9.14 10.66 -5.74
CA ILE A 11 -9.22 11.48 -6.95
C ILE A 11 -9.08 12.97 -6.61
N GLU A 12 -9.78 13.46 -5.59
CA GLU A 12 -9.65 14.84 -5.13
C GLU A 12 -8.23 15.17 -4.70
N THR A 13 -7.54 14.23 -4.04
CA THR A 13 -6.15 14.40 -3.61
C THR A 13 -5.24 14.54 -4.82
N LEU A 14 -5.37 13.66 -5.81
CA LEU A 14 -4.63 13.74 -7.06
C LEU A 14 -4.89 15.08 -7.79
N VAL A 15 -6.15 15.46 -7.97
CA VAL A 15 -6.54 16.72 -8.65
C VAL A 15 -6.00 17.94 -7.90
N THR A 16 -6.02 17.91 -6.56
CA THR A 16 -5.50 19.00 -5.73
C THR A 16 -3.98 19.12 -5.88
N LEU A 17 -3.26 18.00 -5.74
CA LEU A 17 -1.80 17.97 -5.86
C LEU A 17 -1.34 18.40 -7.25
N THR A 18 -1.98 17.94 -8.32
CA THR A 18 -1.67 18.40 -9.69
C THR A 18 -2.06 19.87 -9.90
N GLY A 19 -3.13 20.34 -9.25
CA GLY A 19 -3.54 21.74 -9.28
C GLY A 19 -2.49 22.70 -8.72
N THR A 20 -1.63 22.25 -7.79
CA THR A 20 -0.54 23.09 -7.23
C THR A 20 0.50 23.48 -8.27
N ILE A 21 0.70 22.66 -9.30
CA ILE A 21 1.67 22.91 -10.39
C ILE A 21 1.01 23.44 -11.66
N GLN A 22 -0.25 23.07 -11.92
CA GLN A 22 -0.94 23.33 -13.19
C GLN A 22 -2.42 23.67 -12.98
N PHE A 23 -2.70 24.67 -12.15
CA PHE A 23 -4.06 25.06 -11.77
C PHE A 23 -5.02 25.28 -12.95
N ALA A 24 -4.55 25.93 -14.03
CA ALA A 24 -5.39 26.19 -15.20
C ALA A 24 -5.73 24.91 -16.00
N SER A 25 -4.81 23.96 -16.03
CA SER A 25 -4.98 22.68 -16.75
C SER A 25 -5.80 21.69 -15.93
N SER A 26 -5.66 21.66 -14.60
CA SER A 26 -6.39 20.74 -13.72
C SER A 26 -7.91 20.97 -13.75
N LYS A 27 -8.35 22.22 -13.95
CA LYS A 27 -9.78 22.55 -14.18
C LYS A 27 -10.39 21.92 -15.44
N LYS A 28 -9.55 21.46 -16.36
CA LYS A 28 -9.96 20.88 -17.65
C LYS A 28 -9.80 19.36 -17.68
N TYR A 29 -9.54 18.72 -16.54
CA TYR A 29 -9.51 17.25 -16.50
C TYR A 29 -10.92 16.72 -16.73
N GLN A 30 -11.08 16.03 -17.86
CA GLN A 30 -12.35 15.45 -18.31
C GLN A 30 -12.26 13.92 -18.39
N SER A 31 -11.08 13.36 -18.14
CA SER A 31 -10.79 11.93 -18.25
C SER A 31 -9.69 11.52 -17.27
N LEU A 32 -9.62 10.23 -16.96
CA LEU A 32 -8.52 9.64 -16.19
C LEU A 32 -7.17 9.81 -16.90
N GLU A 33 -7.16 9.83 -18.24
CA GLU A 33 -5.94 10.06 -19.01
C GLU A 33 -5.35 11.45 -18.72
N HIS A 34 -6.18 12.50 -18.68
CA HIS A 34 -5.74 13.85 -18.30
C HIS A 34 -5.19 13.88 -16.87
N LEU A 35 -5.86 13.19 -15.94
CA LEU A 35 -5.41 13.10 -14.56
C LEU A 35 -4.06 12.37 -14.46
N ARG A 36 -3.86 11.27 -15.19
CA ARG A 36 -2.59 10.51 -15.23
C ARG A 36 -1.42 11.36 -15.70
N LYS A 37 -1.58 12.08 -16.82
CA LYS A 37 -0.54 12.99 -17.34
C LYS A 37 -0.25 14.13 -16.36
N GLY A 38 -1.31 14.72 -15.80
CA GLY A 38 -1.20 15.74 -14.76
C GLY A 38 -0.42 15.27 -13.53
N TYR A 39 -0.77 14.08 -13.04
CA TYR A 39 -0.13 13.45 -11.88
C TYR A 39 1.33 13.12 -12.13
N ARG A 40 1.68 12.58 -13.30
CA ARG A 40 3.08 12.38 -13.68
C ARG A 40 3.85 13.69 -13.79
N GLY A 41 3.21 14.75 -14.28
CA GLY A 41 3.75 16.10 -14.24
C GLY A 41 4.02 16.59 -12.82
N PHE A 42 3.14 16.26 -11.86
CA PHE A 42 3.34 16.54 -10.44
C PHE A 42 4.51 15.75 -9.86
N LEU A 43 4.59 14.43 -10.11
CA LEU A 43 5.72 13.62 -9.67
C LEU A 43 7.06 14.12 -10.24
N ALA A 44 7.09 14.52 -11.51
CA ALA A 44 8.27 15.12 -12.13
C ALA A 44 8.70 16.44 -11.44
N LYS A 45 7.77 17.18 -10.83
CA LYS A 45 8.05 18.40 -10.07
C LYS A 45 8.51 18.14 -8.63
N LEU A 46 8.20 16.98 -8.06
CA LEU A 46 8.77 16.56 -6.77
C LEU A 46 10.29 16.28 -6.88
N ASP A 47 10.80 16.08 -8.10
CA ASP A 47 12.22 15.87 -8.41
C ASP A 47 12.86 14.71 -7.62
N GLN A 48 12.04 13.73 -7.26
CA GLN A 48 12.46 12.52 -6.56
C GLN A 48 13.18 11.53 -7.49
N ARG A 49 12.77 11.53 -8.76
CA ARG A 49 13.26 10.64 -9.82
C ARG A 49 12.80 11.13 -11.20
N PRO A 50 13.40 10.63 -12.29
CA PRO A 50 12.84 10.82 -13.63
C PRO A 50 11.45 10.19 -13.76
N VAL A 51 10.53 10.90 -14.40
CA VAL A 51 9.17 10.44 -14.70
C VAL A 51 8.86 10.74 -16.17
N ASN A 52 8.40 9.73 -16.91
CA ASN A 52 7.89 9.95 -18.27
C ASN A 52 6.48 10.54 -18.19
N VAL A 53 6.38 11.86 -18.38
CA VAL A 53 5.14 12.64 -18.26
C VAL A 53 4.13 12.37 -19.38
N ASP A 54 4.59 11.91 -20.54
CA ASP A 54 3.75 11.69 -21.72
C ASP A 54 3.10 10.31 -21.72
N SER A 55 3.67 9.34 -21.00
CA SER A 55 3.11 8.00 -20.83
C SER A 55 1.98 8.00 -19.80
N THR A 56 1.01 7.10 -19.98
CA THR A 56 -0.05 6.80 -19.01
C THR A 56 0.02 5.37 -18.48
N GLU A 57 0.97 4.58 -18.97
CA GLU A 57 1.10 3.16 -18.66
C GLU A 57 2.18 2.91 -17.61
N ILE A 58 1.99 1.87 -16.79
CA ILE A 58 3.00 1.41 -15.85
C ILE A 58 4.24 0.96 -16.63
N MET A 59 5.39 1.55 -16.29
CA MET A 59 6.67 1.19 -16.86
C MET A 59 7.34 0.08 -16.04
N TRP A 60 7.87 -0.93 -16.71
CA TRP A 60 8.65 -1.99 -16.09
C TRP A 60 10.13 -1.65 -16.16
N ILE A 61 10.80 -1.60 -15.01
CA ILE A 61 12.23 -1.30 -14.92
C ILE A 61 12.94 -2.57 -14.44
N THR A 62 13.70 -3.19 -15.33
CA THR A 62 14.28 -4.53 -15.09
C THR A 62 15.80 -4.58 -15.20
N ASP A 63 16.43 -3.53 -15.74
CA ASP A 63 17.89 -3.38 -15.78
C ASP A 63 18.31 -1.91 -15.96
N GLY A 64 19.64 -1.69 -15.95
CA GLY A 64 20.27 -0.41 -16.28
C GLY A 64 20.36 0.59 -15.13
N GLU A 65 20.85 1.79 -15.46
CA GLU A 65 21.13 2.87 -14.51
C GLU A 65 19.89 3.33 -13.72
N ALA A 66 18.70 3.26 -14.35
CA ALA A 66 17.44 3.60 -13.68
C ALA A 66 17.15 2.66 -12.51
N LEU A 67 17.44 1.36 -12.66
CA LEU A 67 17.25 0.36 -11.62
C LEU A 67 18.16 0.62 -10.42
N ASP A 68 19.43 0.94 -10.66
CA ASP A 68 20.40 1.24 -9.60
C ASP A 68 20.04 2.49 -8.80
N LYS A 69 19.55 3.53 -9.49
CA LYS A 69 19.04 4.76 -8.85
C LYS A 69 17.84 4.46 -7.97
N LEU A 70 16.86 3.69 -8.48
CA LEU A 70 15.69 3.29 -7.69
C LEU A 70 16.08 2.43 -6.49
N ARG A 71 16.96 1.44 -6.67
CA ARG A 71 17.48 0.63 -5.55
C ARG A 71 18.06 1.49 -4.44
N THR A 72 18.78 2.54 -4.79
CA THR A 72 19.39 3.47 -3.83
C THR A 72 18.33 4.22 -3.02
N LEU A 73 17.26 4.70 -3.66
CA LEU A 73 16.15 5.36 -2.95
C LEU A 73 15.48 4.44 -1.94
N PHE A 74 15.24 3.18 -2.32
CA PHE A 74 14.61 2.18 -1.44
C PHE A 74 15.54 1.68 -0.31
N SER A 75 16.86 1.80 -0.51
CA SER A 75 17.87 1.43 0.49
C SER A 75 18.08 2.52 1.54
N ASN A 76 17.77 3.78 1.20
CA ASN A 76 18.01 4.97 2.01
C ASN A 76 16.74 5.55 2.66
N ASP A 77 15.62 4.83 2.63
CA ASP A 77 14.29 5.30 3.07
C ASP A 77 14.11 5.37 4.60
N SER A 78 15.16 5.78 5.32
CA SER A 78 15.12 5.85 6.77
C SER A 78 15.90 7.03 7.32
N LEU A 79 15.16 8.08 7.70
CA LEU A 79 15.61 9.00 8.75
C LEU A 79 15.76 8.28 10.11
N LEU A 80 15.10 7.12 10.27
CA LEU A 80 15.25 6.17 11.38
C LEU A 80 15.38 4.77 10.81
N ASP A 81 16.62 4.35 10.54
CA ASP A 81 16.96 3.01 10.04
C ASP A 81 16.77 1.99 11.16
N ASP A 82 15.51 1.70 11.44
CA ASP A 82 15.09 0.80 12.50
C ASP A 82 15.30 -0.68 12.14
N LYS A 83 15.65 -1.00 10.88
CA LYS A 83 15.84 -2.40 10.42
C LYS A 83 16.94 -2.66 9.40
N LYS A 84 17.91 -1.74 9.19
CA LYS A 84 18.97 -1.89 8.18
C LYS A 84 18.42 -2.05 6.77
N GLN A 85 17.51 -1.15 6.37
CA GLN A 85 16.83 -1.19 5.06
C GLN A 85 17.82 -1.24 3.88
N ALA A 86 19.03 -0.68 4.05
CA ALA A 86 20.09 -0.70 3.05
C ALA A 86 20.56 -2.09 2.61
N ILE A 87 20.26 -3.16 3.37
CA ILE A 87 20.68 -4.55 3.08
C ILE A 87 19.50 -5.39 2.56
N VAL A 88 18.31 -4.80 2.40
CA VAL A 88 17.10 -5.56 2.06
C VAL A 88 17.10 -5.96 0.58
N ILE A 89 17.58 -5.11 -0.33
CA ILE A 89 17.52 -5.36 -1.77
C ILE A 89 18.90 -5.80 -2.28
N ASN A 90 18.97 -7.00 -2.84
CA ASN A 90 20.21 -7.53 -3.42
C ASN A 90 20.59 -6.74 -4.69
N ASP A 91 21.90 -6.57 -4.90
CA ASP A 91 22.48 -5.94 -6.11
C ASP A 91 22.50 -6.88 -7.32
N LYS A 92 22.34 -8.18 -7.09
CA LYS A 92 22.31 -9.19 -8.15
C LYS A 92 21.03 -9.11 -8.96
N ARG A 93 21.19 -9.23 -10.28
CA ARG A 93 20.06 -9.45 -11.19
C ARG A 93 19.30 -10.71 -10.77
N ASP A 94 17.98 -10.64 -10.82
CA ASP A 94 17.12 -11.80 -10.63
C ASP A 94 17.04 -12.60 -11.93
N ASP A 95 17.54 -13.84 -11.92
CA ASP A 95 17.48 -14.74 -13.08
C ASP A 95 16.03 -15.01 -13.55
N ASN A 96 15.05 -14.79 -12.67
CA ASN A 96 13.63 -14.97 -12.95
C ASN A 96 12.87 -13.64 -13.15
N CYS A 97 13.59 -12.53 -13.38
CA CYS A 97 12.99 -11.19 -13.50
C CYS A 97 11.82 -11.16 -14.49
N ALA A 98 12.01 -11.66 -15.72
CA ALA A 98 10.97 -11.69 -16.75
C ALA A 98 9.74 -12.51 -16.34
N SER A 99 9.94 -13.65 -15.66
CA SER A 99 8.84 -14.47 -15.15
C SER A 99 8.10 -13.78 -14.01
N LYS A 100 8.80 -13.06 -13.14
CA LYS A 100 8.17 -12.28 -12.06
C LYS A 100 7.37 -11.09 -12.63
N GLU A 101 7.92 -10.39 -13.60
CA GLU A 101 7.26 -9.30 -14.34
C GLU A 101 5.95 -9.79 -14.99
N ALA A 102 6.00 -10.87 -15.76
CA ALA A 102 4.81 -11.42 -16.41
C ALA A 102 3.70 -11.78 -15.39
N ARG A 103 4.08 -12.26 -14.21
CA ARG A 103 3.13 -12.60 -13.15
C ARG A 103 2.57 -11.38 -12.43
N LEU A 104 3.36 -10.32 -12.27
CA LEU A 104 2.88 -9.03 -11.78
C LEU A 104 1.90 -8.40 -12.77
N ALA A 105 2.18 -8.48 -14.08
CA ALA A 105 1.28 -8.01 -15.12
C ALA A 105 -0.07 -8.77 -15.10
N ILE A 106 -0.04 -10.10 -14.95
CA ILE A 106 -1.26 -10.90 -14.75
C ILE A 106 -2.00 -10.44 -13.50
N ALA A 107 -1.32 -10.28 -12.37
CA ALA A 107 -1.95 -9.85 -11.12
C ALA A 107 -2.57 -8.44 -11.21
N LEU A 108 -1.93 -7.50 -11.93
CA LEU A 108 -2.50 -6.16 -12.18
C LEU A 108 -3.77 -6.23 -13.04
N ASN A 109 -3.82 -7.14 -14.02
CA ASN A 109 -5.01 -7.33 -14.84
C ASN A 109 -6.14 -7.97 -14.02
N GLU A 110 -5.82 -8.99 -13.21
CA GLU A 110 -6.77 -9.66 -12.32
C GLU A 110 -7.30 -8.72 -11.23
N LEU A 111 -6.46 -7.82 -10.71
CA LEU A 111 -6.90 -6.75 -9.80
C LEU A 111 -7.98 -5.85 -10.43
N SER A 112 -7.81 -5.48 -11.70
CA SER A 112 -8.83 -4.73 -12.46
C SER A 112 -10.12 -5.54 -12.69
N LEU A 113 -10.05 -6.87 -12.72
CA LEU A 113 -11.23 -7.75 -12.80
C LEU A 113 -11.95 -7.88 -11.45
N CYS A 114 -11.21 -7.91 -10.34
CA CYS A 114 -11.79 -7.87 -8.99
C CYS A 114 -12.53 -6.54 -8.75
N SER A 115 -11.88 -5.42 -9.09
CA SER A 115 -12.47 -4.09 -8.99
C SER A 115 -11.87 -3.17 -10.05
N HIS A 116 -12.68 -2.81 -11.03
CA HIS A 116 -12.28 -1.89 -12.10
C HIS A 116 -11.81 -0.55 -11.53
N GLU A 117 -12.56 0.01 -10.58
CA GLU A 117 -12.23 1.27 -9.90
C GLU A 117 -10.86 1.19 -9.19
N TYR A 118 -10.62 0.11 -8.44
CA TYR A 118 -9.35 -0.09 -7.76
C TYR A 118 -8.20 -0.22 -8.77
N GLY A 119 -8.38 -1.00 -9.84
CA GLY A 119 -7.40 -1.14 -10.90
C GLY A 119 -7.07 0.19 -11.59
N GLU A 120 -8.07 1.04 -11.85
CA GLU A 120 -7.87 2.34 -12.49
C GLU A 120 -7.09 3.33 -11.63
N ILE A 121 -7.34 3.36 -10.32
CA ILE A 121 -6.60 4.23 -9.41
C ILE A 121 -5.17 3.73 -9.19
N VAL A 122 -4.96 2.41 -9.11
CA VAL A 122 -3.62 1.81 -9.07
C VAL A 122 -2.82 2.19 -10.31
N ARG A 123 -3.38 2.04 -11.51
CA ARG A 123 -2.74 2.45 -12.79
C ARG A 123 -2.53 3.96 -12.91
N THR A 124 -3.23 4.74 -12.09
CA THR A 124 -3.05 6.19 -12.05
C THR A 124 -1.92 6.60 -11.11
N VAL A 125 -1.88 6.02 -9.91
CA VAL A 125 -0.91 6.37 -8.86
C VAL A 125 0.44 5.69 -9.08
N ILE A 126 0.43 4.43 -9.51
CA ILE A 126 1.64 3.66 -9.78
C ILE A 126 2.05 3.92 -11.22
N THR A 127 3.26 4.42 -11.41
CA THR A 127 3.81 4.73 -12.72
C THR A 127 4.92 3.78 -13.12
N ASP A 128 5.60 3.17 -12.15
CA ASP A 128 6.75 2.29 -12.39
C ASP A 128 6.74 1.11 -11.42
N ILE A 129 7.12 -0.07 -11.92
CA ILE A 129 7.38 -1.25 -11.11
C ILE A 129 8.75 -1.81 -11.49
N PHE A 130 9.56 -2.13 -10.49
CA PHE A 130 10.83 -2.81 -10.71
C PHE A 130 10.93 -4.08 -9.87
N VAL A 131 11.69 -5.03 -10.40
CA VAL A 131 11.90 -6.33 -9.76
C VAL A 131 13.37 -6.47 -9.38
N LEU A 132 13.62 -6.61 -8.09
CA LEU A 132 14.93 -6.97 -7.54
C LEU A 132 14.79 -8.05 -6.47
N PRO A 133 15.76 -8.97 -6.36
CA PRO A 133 15.67 -10.04 -5.39
C PRO A 133 15.93 -9.53 -3.98
N SER A 134 15.31 -10.20 -3.02
CA SER A 134 15.52 -10.03 -1.59
C SER A 134 15.21 -11.33 -0.87
N ASP A 135 16.01 -11.64 0.14
CA ASP A 135 15.76 -12.77 1.04
C ASP A 135 14.91 -12.38 2.25
N VAL A 136 14.71 -11.07 2.45
CA VAL A 136 14.07 -10.50 3.65
C VAL A 136 12.66 -9.99 3.34
N ALA A 137 12.50 -9.21 2.26
CA ALA A 137 11.24 -8.55 1.92
C ALA A 137 10.68 -9.00 0.57
N LYS A 138 9.36 -8.82 0.43
CA LYS A 138 8.57 -9.31 -0.72
C LYS A 138 8.20 -8.19 -1.69
N GLY A 139 8.41 -6.95 -1.27
CA GLY A 139 8.11 -5.72 -1.97
C GLY A 139 8.42 -4.55 -1.05
N GLY A 140 8.26 -3.35 -1.59
CA GLY A 140 8.32 -2.15 -0.80
C GLY A 140 7.83 -0.93 -1.56
N SER A 141 7.65 0.14 -0.79
CA SER A 141 7.32 1.49 -1.20
C SER A 141 8.08 2.47 -0.32
N THR A 142 8.41 3.65 -0.85
CA THR A 142 9.11 4.72 -0.14
C THR A 142 8.49 6.07 -0.48
N SER A 143 8.45 6.98 0.49
CA SER A 143 8.04 8.38 0.26
C SER A 143 9.06 9.16 -0.57
N GLN A 144 10.29 8.64 -0.74
CA GLN A 144 11.32 9.20 -1.62
C GLN A 144 11.13 8.82 -3.09
N ALA A 145 10.21 7.92 -3.43
CA ALA A 145 9.92 7.52 -4.81
C ALA A 145 8.43 7.21 -5.00
N ILE A 146 7.58 8.24 -4.84
CA ILE A 146 6.13 8.08 -4.96
C ILE A 146 5.77 7.59 -6.39
N GLY A 147 4.81 6.66 -6.46
CA GLY A 147 4.38 5.99 -7.68
C GLY A 147 5.27 4.83 -8.14
N VAL A 148 6.29 4.44 -7.37
CA VAL A 148 7.14 3.29 -7.68
C VAL A 148 6.90 2.14 -6.71
N ILE A 149 6.64 0.95 -7.23
CA ILE A 149 6.63 -0.27 -6.44
C ILE A 149 7.90 -1.07 -6.73
N TRP A 150 8.64 -1.41 -5.67
CA TRP A 150 9.56 -2.53 -5.73
C TRP A 150 8.79 -3.82 -5.45
N ALA A 151 8.93 -4.82 -6.31
CA ALA A 151 8.27 -6.11 -6.13
C ALA A 151 9.28 -7.27 -6.17
N ASN A 152 9.11 -8.23 -5.26
CA ASN A 152 9.89 -9.45 -5.22
C ASN A 152 8.98 -10.67 -4.96
N PRO A 153 8.02 -10.97 -5.84
CA PRO A 153 7.16 -12.14 -5.67
C PRO A 153 7.96 -13.41 -5.89
N LYS A 154 7.78 -14.43 -5.03
CA LYS A 154 8.36 -15.75 -5.26
C LYS A 154 7.61 -16.45 -6.38
N LEU A 155 8.30 -17.27 -7.18
CA LEU A 155 7.68 -18.04 -8.27
C LEU A 155 6.56 -18.98 -7.77
N THR A 156 6.63 -19.41 -6.51
CA THR A 156 5.64 -20.27 -5.87
C THR A 156 4.38 -19.54 -5.39
N TYR A 157 4.37 -18.21 -5.38
CA TYR A 157 3.18 -17.43 -4.98
C TYR A 157 2.00 -17.73 -5.91
N THR A 158 0.77 -17.53 -5.48
CA THR A 158 -0.41 -17.52 -6.35
C THR A 158 -0.59 -16.13 -6.95
N VAL A 159 -1.51 -15.98 -7.91
CA VAL A 159 -1.91 -14.64 -8.37
C VAL A 159 -2.51 -13.83 -7.23
N ALA A 160 -3.35 -14.46 -6.37
CA ALA A 160 -3.92 -13.80 -5.20
C ALA A 160 -2.86 -13.30 -4.21
N ASP A 161 -1.79 -14.08 -3.98
CA ASP A 161 -0.64 -13.64 -3.18
C ASP A 161 0.00 -12.37 -3.78
N ILE A 162 0.16 -12.30 -5.11
CA ILE A 162 0.75 -11.13 -5.79
C ILE A 162 -0.19 -9.93 -5.76
N ILE A 163 -1.50 -10.13 -5.95
CA ILE A 163 -2.50 -9.06 -5.80
C ILE A 163 -2.43 -8.46 -4.40
N GLU A 164 -2.28 -9.30 -3.36
CA GLU A 164 -2.16 -8.81 -1.98
C GLU A 164 -0.90 -7.97 -1.76
N ILE A 165 0.22 -8.27 -2.43
CA ILE A 165 1.42 -7.41 -2.44
C ILE A 165 1.08 -6.07 -3.12
N LEU A 166 0.45 -6.09 -4.29
CA LEU A 166 0.12 -4.85 -5.02
C LEU A 166 -0.82 -3.95 -4.22
N VAL A 167 -1.84 -4.53 -3.57
CA VAL A 167 -2.76 -3.82 -2.66
C VAL A 167 -2.00 -3.20 -1.49
N HIS A 168 -1.08 -3.95 -0.87
CA HIS A 168 -0.24 -3.45 0.22
C HIS A 168 0.56 -2.22 -0.22
N GLU A 169 1.33 -2.36 -1.29
CA GLU A 169 2.26 -1.32 -1.74
C GLU A 169 1.52 -0.09 -2.27
N PHE A 170 0.44 -0.28 -3.04
CA PHE A 170 -0.41 0.82 -3.47
C PHE A 170 -1.02 1.61 -2.29
N THR A 171 -1.37 0.91 -1.20
CA THR A 171 -1.93 1.57 -0.01
C THR A 171 -0.90 2.50 0.65
N HIS A 172 0.39 2.13 0.65
CA HIS A 172 1.44 3.04 1.08
C HIS A 172 1.52 4.29 0.19
N HIS A 173 1.47 4.15 -1.14
CA HIS A 173 1.45 5.31 -2.05
C HIS A 173 0.23 6.21 -1.86
N SER A 174 -0.93 5.60 -1.61
CA SER A 174 -2.15 6.34 -1.27
C SER A 174 -1.98 7.17 0.00
N MET A 175 -1.33 6.60 1.02
CA MET A 175 -1.01 7.30 2.27
C MET A 175 0.00 8.42 2.05
N PHE A 176 1.08 8.22 1.29
CA PHE A 176 2.05 9.28 0.99
C PHE A 176 1.40 10.48 0.32
N LEU A 177 0.47 10.25 -0.62
CA LEU A 177 -0.25 11.33 -1.29
C LEU A 177 -1.22 12.07 -0.36
N ASP A 178 -1.96 11.35 0.49
CA ASP A 178 -2.86 11.95 1.48
C ASP A 178 -2.05 12.76 2.51
N GLU A 179 -0.89 12.24 2.93
CA GLU A 179 0.04 12.91 3.84
C GLU A 179 0.60 14.20 3.22
N LEU A 180 1.03 14.19 1.96
CA LEU A 180 1.48 15.39 1.25
C LEU A 180 0.40 16.48 1.19
N ARG A 181 -0.87 16.08 1.11
CA ARG A 181 -1.99 17.03 1.02
C ARG A 181 -2.39 17.60 2.39
N TYR A 182 -2.44 16.75 3.42
CA TYR A 182 -3.07 17.11 4.68
C TYR A 182 -2.10 17.29 5.85
N GLY A 183 -0.90 16.71 5.77
CA GLY A 183 0.01 16.57 6.89
C GLY A 183 -0.58 15.68 7.98
N HIS A 184 -0.05 14.47 8.13
CA HIS A 184 -0.61 13.51 9.10
C HIS A 184 0.00 13.65 10.50
N TYR A 185 1.23 14.17 10.59
CA TYR A 185 2.02 14.09 11.81
C TYR A 185 2.80 15.37 12.11
N SER A 186 3.15 15.54 13.38
CA SER A 186 4.29 16.38 13.77
C SER A 186 5.58 15.57 13.64
N TYR A 187 6.33 15.73 12.54
CA TYR A 187 7.54 14.95 12.28
C TYR A 187 8.59 15.04 13.39
N ALA A 188 8.77 16.21 14.00
CA ALA A 188 9.71 16.36 15.11
C ALA A 188 9.34 15.49 16.32
N ALA A 189 8.05 15.24 16.55
CA ALA A 189 7.56 14.43 17.67
C ALA A 189 7.50 12.94 17.35
N VAL A 190 7.23 12.56 16.10
CA VAL A 190 7.14 11.15 15.65
C VAL A 190 8.48 10.42 15.70
N LEU A 191 9.60 11.14 15.61
CA LEU A 191 10.93 10.53 15.66
C LEU A 191 11.38 10.18 17.10
N ASP A 192 10.73 10.71 18.14
CA ASP A 192 11.06 10.40 19.53
C ASP A 192 10.59 8.98 19.89
N GLN A 193 11.50 8.13 20.39
CA GLN A 193 11.16 6.76 20.82
C GLN A 193 10.08 6.68 21.89
N LYS A 194 9.88 7.75 22.68
CA LYS A 194 8.79 7.82 23.66
C LYS A 194 7.40 7.84 23.02
N THR A 195 7.32 8.17 21.74
CA THR A 195 6.08 8.26 20.97
C THR A 195 5.91 7.09 20.00
N TRP A 196 6.71 6.04 20.15
CA TRP A 196 6.58 4.84 19.34
C TRP A 196 5.37 4.01 19.80
N ALA A 197 4.77 3.32 18.84
CA ALA A 197 3.63 2.44 19.05
C ALA A 197 3.87 1.09 18.36
N HIS A 198 2.97 0.14 18.63
CA HIS A 198 3.04 -1.18 18.03
C HIS A 198 2.47 -1.19 16.60
N SER A 199 3.24 -1.63 15.62
CA SER A 199 2.81 -1.69 14.21
C SER A 199 2.02 -2.96 13.90
N ALA A 200 0.98 -2.85 13.08
CA ALA A 200 0.31 -4.00 12.48
C ALA A 200 1.23 -4.74 11.48
N ILE A 201 0.88 -5.99 11.13
CA ILE A 201 1.61 -6.89 10.22
C ILE A 201 2.97 -7.37 10.74
N LEU A 202 3.90 -6.45 10.99
CA LEU A 202 5.24 -6.78 11.48
C LEU A 202 5.27 -7.01 13.00
N ASN A 203 4.27 -6.50 13.72
CA ASN A 203 4.09 -6.69 15.16
C ASN A 203 5.35 -6.30 15.97
N VAL A 204 5.83 -5.08 15.76
CA VAL A 204 7.03 -4.51 16.42
C VAL A 204 6.79 -3.06 16.83
N GLN A 205 7.56 -2.54 17.78
CA GLN A 205 7.56 -1.12 18.16
C GLN A 205 8.27 -0.28 17.10
N ARG A 206 7.61 0.77 16.61
CA ARG A 206 8.11 1.66 15.55
C ARG A 206 7.55 3.09 15.69
N PRO A 207 8.15 4.09 15.02
CA PRO A 207 7.59 5.43 14.89
C PRO A 207 6.13 5.45 14.45
N LEU A 208 5.36 6.41 14.95
CA LEU A 208 3.90 6.46 14.80
C LEU A 208 3.43 6.63 13.35
N ASP A 209 4.23 7.24 12.49
CA ASP A 209 3.97 7.31 11.04
C ASP A 209 3.98 5.92 10.41
N LYS A 210 5.00 5.10 10.70
CA LYS A 210 5.10 3.72 10.23
C LYS A 210 3.98 2.86 10.81
N VAL A 211 3.58 3.12 12.06
CA VAL A 211 2.45 2.43 12.71
C VAL A 211 1.15 2.77 12.00
N LEU A 212 0.83 4.05 11.78
CA LEU A 212 -0.41 4.43 11.09
C LEU A 212 -0.46 3.81 9.69
N HIS A 213 0.63 3.87 8.93
CA HIS A 213 0.70 3.23 7.62
C HIS A 213 0.40 1.73 7.71
N SER A 214 1.00 1.03 8.68
CA SER A 214 0.76 -0.40 8.87
C SER A 214 -0.70 -0.72 9.23
N ILE A 215 -1.36 0.13 10.03
CA ILE A 215 -2.79 -0.01 10.39
C ILE A 215 -3.66 0.10 9.14
N ILE A 216 -3.44 1.15 8.32
CA ILE A 216 -4.21 1.38 7.09
C ILE A 216 -4.00 0.22 6.11
N VAL A 217 -2.75 -0.19 5.90
CA VAL A 217 -2.41 -1.30 5.00
C VAL A 217 -3.02 -2.63 5.46
N ALA A 218 -2.91 -2.95 6.76
CA ALA A 218 -3.53 -4.16 7.32
C ALA A 218 -5.05 -4.16 7.10
N THR A 219 -5.69 -3.02 7.32
CA THR A 219 -7.13 -2.84 7.10
C THR A 219 -7.50 -3.05 5.64
N GLU A 220 -6.72 -2.49 4.71
CA GLU A 220 -6.96 -2.62 3.28
C GLU A 220 -6.82 -4.07 2.81
N VAL A 221 -5.77 -4.77 3.26
CA VAL A 221 -5.58 -6.20 2.99
C VAL A 221 -6.75 -7.02 3.52
N LEU A 222 -7.23 -6.74 4.73
CA LEU A 222 -8.38 -7.45 5.32
C LEU A 222 -9.67 -7.21 4.54
N LEU A 223 -9.94 -5.97 4.14
CA LEU A 223 -11.11 -5.63 3.33
C LEU A 223 -11.05 -6.31 1.96
N PHE A 224 -9.89 -6.26 1.30
CA PHE A 224 -9.70 -6.86 -0.01
C PHE A 224 -9.83 -8.39 0.04
N ARG A 225 -9.32 -9.05 1.08
CA ARG A 225 -9.56 -10.47 1.37
C ARG A 225 -11.05 -10.77 1.51
N SER A 226 -11.75 -10.02 2.35
CA SER A 226 -13.18 -10.24 2.61
C SER A 226 -14.07 -10.06 1.37
N GLU A 227 -13.65 -9.23 0.42
CA GLU A 227 -14.48 -8.92 -0.76
C GLU A 227 -14.10 -9.76 -1.98
N TYR A 228 -12.82 -10.10 -2.18
CA TYR A 228 -12.35 -10.68 -3.45
C TYR A 228 -11.47 -11.92 -3.34
N LEU A 229 -10.51 -11.95 -2.40
CA LEU A 229 -9.50 -13.02 -2.37
C LEU A 229 -9.86 -14.20 -1.47
N GLY A 230 -10.85 -14.03 -0.60
CA GLY A 230 -11.13 -14.96 0.49
C GLY A 230 -10.08 -14.89 1.62
N HIS A 231 -10.23 -15.79 2.59
CA HIS A 231 -9.41 -15.83 3.80
C HIS A 231 -8.46 -17.03 3.78
N PRO A 232 -7.23 -16.89 3.25
CA PRO A 232 -6.30 -18.01 3.17
C PRO A 232 -5.88 -18.50 4.55
N VAL A 233 -5.92 -19.82 4.76
CA VAL A 233 -5.47 -20.48 6.00
C VAL A 233 -3.93 -20.47 6.10
N LYS A 234 -3.23 -20.60 4.97
CA LYS A 234 -1.76 -20.60 4.88
C LYS A 234 -1.29 -19.53 3.89
N PRO A 235 -1.49 -18.23 4.18
CA PRO A 235 -1.06 -17.16 3.30
C PRO A 235 0.47 -17.12 3.19
N ARG A 236 0.98 -16.67 2.04
CA ARG A 236 2.42 -16.60 1.79
C ARG A 236 3.00 -15.19 1.96
N VAL A 237 2.14 -14.17 1.96
CA VAL A 237 2.54 -12.76 1.96
C VAL A 237 2.34 -12.12 3.33
N HIS A 238 1.10 -11.98 3.79
CA HIS A 238 0.78 -11.46 5.12
C HIS A 238 0.27 -12.56 6.06
N PRO A 239 0.21 -12.33 7.38
CA PRO A 239 -0.33 -13.31 8.32
C PRO A 239 -1.77 -13.78 7.98
N PRO A 240 -2.20 -14.95 8.49
CA PRO A 240 -3.60 -15.38 8.46
C PRO A 240 -4.54 -14.29 8.97
N THR A 241 -5.77 -14.25 8.45
CA THR A 241 -6.71 -13.16 8.76
C THR A 241 -6.97 -12.97 10.25
N GLU A 242 -7.13 -14.03 11.03
CA GLU A 242 -7.36 -13.95 12.48
C GLU A 242 -6.18 -13.30 13.22
N ILE A 243 -4.96 -13.67 12.83
CA ILE A 243 -3.73 -13.08 13.38
C ILE A 243 -3.65 -11.60 12.98
N LEU A 244 -3.92 -11.29 11.71
CA LEU A 244 -3.86 -9.92 11.21
C LEU A 244 -4.93 -9.02 11.87
N LEU A 245 -6.12 -9.54 12.17
CA LEU A 245 -7.17 -8.84 12.91
C LEU A 245 -6.73 -8.51 14.34
N THR A 246 -6.13 -9.48 15.03
CA THR A 246 -5.63 -9.29 16.40
C THR A 246 -4.52 -8.24 16.41
N GLN A 247 -3.53 -8.38 15.55
CA GLN A 247 -2.42 -7.41 15.42
C GLN A 247 -2.91 -6.01 15.04
N LEU A 248 -3.93 -5.90 14.21
CA LEU A 248 -4.54 -4.62 13.85
C LEU A 248 -5.23 -3.97 15.05
N GLN A 249 -5.99 -4.73 15.85
CA GLN A 249 -6.64 -4.21 17.06
C GLN A 249 -5.60 -3.72 18.07
N ASP A 250 -4.56 -4.51 18.33
CA ASP A 250 -3.47 -4.13 19.24
C ASP A 250 -2.75 -2.86 18.74
N SER A 251 -2.51 -2.76 17.44
CA SER A 251 -1.86 -1.61 16.82
C SER A 251 -2.72 -0.33 16.94
N ILE A 252 -4.04 -0.42 16.72
CA ILE A 252 -4.96 0.70 16.92
C ILE A 252 -4.94 1.16 18.37
N SER A 253 -5.10 0.25 19.33
CA SER A 253 -5.10 0.59 20.75
C SER A 253 -3.78 1.23 21.18
N SER A 254 -2.64 0.69 20.72
CA SER A 254 -1.32 1.26 21.00
C SER A 254 -1.15 2.66 20.41
N ALA A 255 -1.62 2.89 19.17
CA ALA A 255 -1.55 4.21 18.54
C ALA A 255 -2.44 5.25 19.25
N GLU A 256 -3.66 4.86 19.65
CA GLU A 256 -4.58 5.73 20.39
C GLU A 256 -4.05 6.10 21.78
N GLU A 257 -3.46 5.14 22.49
CA GLU A 257 -2.82 5.39 23.78
C GLU A 257 -1.72 6.44 23.64
N ILE A 258 -0.78 6.26 22.71
CA ILE A 258 0.31 7.20 22.46
C ILE A 258 -0.22 8.57 22.04
N ALA A 259 -1.19 8.63 21.13
CA ALA A 259 -1.79 9.89 20.68
C ALA A 259 -2.50 10.64 21.84
N SER A 260 -3.08 9.91 22.80
CA SER A 260 -3.71 10.50 23.98
C SER A 260 -2.70 11.09 24.97
N LEU A 261 -1.55 10.43 25.15
CA LEU A 261 -0.45 10.87 26.00
C LEU A 261 0.34 12.03 25.38
N HIS A 262 0.46 12.07 24.06
CA HIS A 262 1.24 13.02 23.30
C HIS A 262 0.36 13.84 22.36
N LYS A 263 -0.46 14.74 22.92
CA LYS A 263 -1.40 15.57 22.15
C LYS A 263 -0.71 16.32 21.00
N GLY A 264 -1.32 16.27 19.82
CA GLY A 264 -0.85 16.97 18.61
C GLY A 264 0.23 16.22 17.83
N ILE A 265 0.63 15.01 18.24
CA ILE A 265 1.52 14.16 17.43
C ILE A 265 0.84 13.70 16.13
N LEU A 266 -0.40 13.23 16.24
CA LEU A 266 -1.29 12.96 15.11
C LEU A 266 -2.12 14.21 14.83
N GLN A 267 -2.13 14.63 13.56
CA GLN A 267 -2.99 15.71 13.09
C GLN A 267 -4.42 15.19 12.89
N GLN A 268 -5.36 16.14 12.73
CA GLN A 268 -6.78 15.84 12.60
C GLN A 268 -7.08 14.78 11.52
N ARG A 269 -6.44 14.88 10.36
CA ARG A 269 -6.61 13.90 9.26
C ARG A 269 -6.19 12.48 9.68
N ALA A 270 -5.06 12.32 10.38
CA ALA A 270 -4.60 11.02 10.85
C ALA A 270 -5.58 10.38 11.85
N LEU A 271 -6.18 11.19 12.73
CA LEU A 271 -7.21 10.72 13.67
C LEU A 271 -8.48 10.26 12.94
N GLU A 272 -8.91 10.99 11.91
CA GLU A 272 -10.04 10.58 11.05
C GLU A 272 -9.77 9.24 10.36
N LEU A 273 -8.54 8.99 9.90
CA LEU A 273 -8.16 7.72 9.29
C LEU A 273 -8.23 6.57 10.31
N LEU A 274 -7.80 6.77 11.55
CA LEU A 274 -7.95 5.78 12.62
C LEU A 274 -9.42 5.47 12.92
N GLU A 275 -10.29 6.49 12.95
CA GLU A 275 -11.74 6.28 13.12
C GLU A 275 -12.34 5.48 11.95
N ASN A 276 -11.95 5.80 10.71
CA ASN A 276 -12.40 5.08 9.52
C ASN A 276 -12.01 3.59 9.55
N VAL A 277 -10.81 3.29 10.05
CA VAL A 277 -10.35 1.91 10.26
C VAL A 277 -11.25 1.20 11.26
N LYS A 278 -11.55 1.82 12.42
CA LYS A 278 -12.43 1.20 13.43
C LYS A 278 -13.82 0.92 12.88
N ILE A 279 -14.38 1.81 12.06
CA ILE A 279 -15.66 1.60 11.38
C ILE A 279 -15.57 0.45 10.38
N SER A 280 -14.49 0.38 9.61
CA SER A 280 -14.25 -0.66 8.60
C SER A 280 -14.08 -2.04 9.24
N LEU A 281 -13.36 -2.11 10.36
CA LEU A 281 -13.08 -3.35 11.08
C LEU A 281 -14.36 -4.04 11.56
N ARG A 282 -15.35 -3.27 12.03
CA ARG A 282 -16.67 -3.81 12.42
C ARG A 282 -17.35 -4.55 11.27
N LYS A 283 -17.17 -4.09 10.03
CA LYS A 283 -17.73 -4.74 8.83
C LYS A 283 -17.00 -6.02 8.46
N VAL A 284 -15.67 -6.06 8.65
CA VAL A 284 -14.88 -7.27 8.40
C VAL A 284 -15.28 -8.37 9.39
N VAL A 285 -15.33 -8.03 10.68
CA VAL A 285 -15.70 -8.98 11.74
C VAL A 285 -17.11 -9.54 11.53
N SER A 286 -18.09 -8.68 11.22
CA SER A 286 -19.48 -9.15 11.02
C SER A 286 -19.64 -10.10 9.84
N ARG A 287 -18.82 -9.98 8.78
CA ARG A 287 -18.86 -10.88 7.64
C ARG A 287 -18.23 -12.24 7.93
N GLN A 288 -17.21 -12.28 8.79
CA GLN A 288 -16.60 -13.55 9.19
C GLN A 288 -17.54 -14.41 10.02
N THR A 289 -18.28 -13.79 10.95
CA THR A 289 -19.26 -14.52 11.79
C THR A 289 -20.40 -15.13 10.97
N HIS A 290 -20.76 -14.53 9.83
CA HIS A 290 -21.80 -15.08 8.95
C HIS A 290 -21.28 -16.19 8.01
N HIS A 291 -20.00 -16.20 7.66
CA HIS A 291 -19.42 -17.26 6.84
C HIS A 291 -19.10 -18.54 7.64
N SER A 292 -18.82 -18.45 8.94
CA SER A 292 -18.63 -19.64 9.79
C SER A 292 -19.90 -20.49 9.91
N ASP A 293 -21.09 -19.88 9.88
CA ASP A 293 -22.38 -20.59 10.04
C ASP A 293 -22.81 -21.41 8.81
N PHE A 294 -22.27 -21.13 7.62
CA PHE A 294 -22.59 -21.90 6.41
C PHE A 294 -21.65 -23.09 6.16
N SER A 295 -20.51 -23.15 6.84
CA SER A 295 -19.50 -24.21 6.65
C SER A 295 -19.78 -25.52 7.40
N SER A 296 -20.88 -25.59 8.17
CA SER A 296 -21.22 -26.74 9.03
C SER A 296 -22.35 -27.64 8.51
N ARG A 297 -22.85 -27.44 7.28
CA ARG A 297 -23.80 -28.39 6.68
C ARG A 297 -23.07 -29.53 5.97
N PRO A 298 -23.19 -30.78 6.44
CA PRO A 298 -22.64 -31.92 5.72
C PRO A 298 -23.33 -32.05 4.37
N ILE A 299 -22.53 -32.10 3.31
CA ILE A 299 -22.99 -32.44 1.96
C ILE A 299 -23.37 -33.92 1.99
N ASN A 300 -24.67 -34.22 2.11
CA ASN A 300 -25.19 -35.56 1.84
C ASN A 300 -25.06 -35.81 0.34
N VAL A 301 -24.02 -36.57 -0.04
CA VAL A 301 -23.90 -37.14 -1.38
C VAL A 301 -24.78 -38.39 -1.42
N PRO A 302 -25.78 -38.47 -2.32
CA PRO A 302 -26.52 -39.71 -2.51
C PRO A 302 -25.62 -40.71 -3.24
N LEU A 303 -25.42 -41.88 -2.62
CA LEU A 303 -24.79 -43.04 -3.25
C LEU A 303 -25.64 -43.49 -4.44
N GLN A 304 -25.01 -43.57 -5.62
CA GLN A 304 -25.45 -44.42 -6.74
C GLN A 304 -24.51 -45.61 -6.82
#